data_AF-A0A923IZT0-F1
#
_entry.id   AF-A0A923IZT0-F1
#
_cell.length_a   1.000
_cell.length_b   1.000
_cell.length_c   1.000
_cell.angle_alpha   90.00
_cell.angle_beta   90.00
_cell.angle_gamma   90.00
#
_symmetry.space_group_name_H-M   'P 1'
#
loop_
_entity.id
_entity.type
_entity.pdbx_description
1 polymer ?
#
loop_
_entity_poly.entity_id
_entity_poly.type
_entity_poly.pdbx_seq_one_letter_code
_entity_poly.pdbx_strand_id
1 'polypeptide(L)'
;MKLVLVNEKIINKVLATPIYAQDGRIFLNKGYVFTSSIIERIKNFGINTTYIEDENNDLTVEHILDMPIKLKNIGILKDVFERAKKEKK
;
A
#
# COMPACT_ATOMS: atom_id res chain seq x y z
N MET A 1 6.74 4.00 12.96
CA MET A 1 5.97 4.16 11.68
C MET A 1 4.48 4.32 11.96
N LYS A 2 3.74 5.02 11.09
CA LYS A 2 2.32 5.37 11.30
C LYS A 2 1.48 5.13 10.04
N LEU A 3 0.33 4.44 10.18
CA LEU A 3 -0.66 4.29 9.11
C LEU A 3 -1.41 5.61 8.89
N VAL A 4 -1.46 6.07 7.65
CA VAL A 4 -2.09 7.33 7.26
C VAL A 4 -2.90 7.19 5.97
N LEU A 5 -3.85 8.10 5.77
CA LEU A 5 -4.57 8.24 4.52
C LEU A 5 -3.68 8.89 3.45
N VAL A 6 -3.78 8.42 2.21
CA VAL A 6 -3.08 9.00 1.06
C VAL A 6 -3.79 10.30 0.66
N ASN A 7 -3.28 11.44 1.11
CA ASN A 7 -3.78 12.78 0.78
C ASN A 7 -2.64 13.82 0.85
N GLU A 8 -2.95 15.08 0.60
CA GLU A 8 -1.93 16.15 0.55
C GLU A 8 -1.19 16.37 1.88
N LYS A 9 -1.76 15.93 3.02
CA LYS A 9 -1.13 16.09 4.34
C LYS A 9 0.13 15.23 4.53
N ILE A 10 0.33 14.23 3.66
CA ILE A 10 1.51 13.37 3.70
C ILE A 10 2.63 13.84 2.77
N ILE A 11 2.46 14.96 2.05
CA ILE A 11 3.52 15.58 1.25
C ILE A 11 4.74 15.85 2.14
N ASN A 12 5.94 15.63 1.60
CA ASN A 12 7.23 15.74 2.29
C ASN A 12 7.44 14.73 3.44
N LYS A 13 6.54 13.77 3.66
CA LYS A 13 6.77 12.65 4.58
C LYS A 13 7.50 11.51 3.85
N VAL A 14 8.17 10.67 4.60
CA VAL A 14 8.94 9.52 4.09
C VAL A 14 8.08 8.26 4.15
N LEU A 15 8.08 7.49 3.07
CA LEU A 15 7.40 6.20 2.97
C LEU A 15 8.14 5.14 3.81
N ALA A 16 7.47 4.58 4.82
CA ALA A 16 8.07 3.57 5.71
C ALA A 16 8.05 2.15 5.13
N THR A 17 7.12 1.85 4.22
CA THR A 17 6.94 0.49 3.65
C THR A 17 6.84 0.55 2.14
N PRO A 18 7.46 -0.39 1.40
CA PRO A 18 7.35 -0.40 -0.05
C PRO A 18 5.90 -0.60 -0.51
N ILE A 19 5.53 0.12 -1.55
CA ILE A 19 4.24 -0.03 -2.24
C ILE A 19 4.44 -0.96 -3.42
N TYR A 20 3.57 -1.97 -3.56
CA TYR A 20 3.62 -2.96 -4.61
C TYR A 20 2.51 -2.72 -5.64
N ALA A 21 2.82 -2.93 -6.91
CA ALA A 21 1.83 -3.00 -7.97
C ALA A 21 1.01 -4.31 -7.87
N GLN A 22 -0.08 -4.39 -8.64
CA GLN A 22 -0.96 -5.57 -8.63
C GLN A 22 -0.27 -6.86 -9.08
N ASP A 23 0.79 -6.75 -9.90
CA ASP A 23 1.61 -7.87 -10.36
C ASP A 23 2.72 -8.26 -9.36
N GLY A 24 2.78 -7.59 -8.21
CA GLY A 24 3.76 -7.86 -7.16
C GLY A 24 5.10 -7.16 -7.35
N ARG A 25 5.29 -6.37 -8.40
CA ARG A 25 6.50 -5.56 -8.55
C ARG A 25 6.50 -4.39 -7.58
N ILE A 26 7.68 -3.98 -7.11
CA ILE A 26 7.80 -2.77 -6.28
C ILE A 26 7.47 -1.56 -7.16
N PHE A 27 6.41 -0.85 -6.79
CA PHE A 27 6.01 0.40 -7.42
C PHE A 27 6.74 1.60 -6.79
N LEU A 28 6.85 1.62 -5.46
CA LEU A 28 7.59 2.64 -4.72
C LEU A 28 8.38 1.97 -3.60
N ASN A 29 9.68 2.24 -3.52
CA ASN A 29 10.52 1.67 -2.47
C ASN A 29 10.40 2.47 -1.16
N LYS A 30 10.71 1.83 -0.03
CA LYS A 30 10.81 2.53 1.26
C LYS A 30 11.85 3.67 1.19
N GLY A 31 11.70 4.70 2.02
CA GLY A 31 12.57 5.87 2.04
C GLY A 31 12.19 6.94 1.01
N TYR A 32 11.17 6.72 0.18
CA TYR A 32 10.72 7.71 -0.80
C TYR A 32 9.96 8.87 -0.13
N VAL A 33 10.22 10.11 -0.56
CA VAL A 33 9.52 11.31 -0.05
C VAL A 33 8.27 11.61 -0.88
N PHE A 34 7.09 11.67 -0.26
CA PHE A 34 5.85 11.92 -0.98
C PHE A 34 5.81 13.30 -1.66
N THR A 35 5.51 13.28 -2.96
CA THR A 35 5.20 14.45 -3.79
C THR A 35 3.73 14.43 -4.20
N SER A 36 3.18 15.56 -4.64
CA SER A 36 1.82 15.63 -5.16
C SER A 36 1.58 14.67 -6.33
N SER A 37 2.55 14.53 -7.24
CA SER A 37 2.46 13.63 -8.40
C SER A 37 2.39 12.15 -8.01
N ILE A 38 3.07 11.76 -6.93
CA ILE A 38 3.03 10.39 -6.43
C ILE A 38 1.77 10.08 -5.64
N ILE A 39 1.27 11.04 -4.87
CA ILE A 39 -0.02 10.91 -4.20
C ILE A 39 -1.13 10.64 -5.23
N GLU A 40 -1.13 11.38 -6.34
CA GLU A 40 -2.08 11.17 -7.43
C GLU A 40 -1.93 9.78 -8.07
N ARG A 41 -0.70 9.36 -8.40
CA ARG A 41 -0.46 8.02 -8.93
C ARG A 41 -0.94 6.92 -7.99
N ILE A 42 -0.62 6.99 -6.70
CA ILE A 42 -1.00 5.98 -5.70
C ILE A 42 -2.53 5.89 -5.58
N LYS A 43 -3.23 7.04 -5.60
CA LYS A 43 -4.70 7.06 -5.63
C LYS A 43 -5.27 6.41 -6.89
N ASN A 44 -4.66 6.66 -8.06
CA ASN A 44 -5.07 6.03 -9.32
C ASN A 44 -4.87 4.50 -9.33
N PHE A 45 -3.95 3.97 -8.52
CA PHE A 45 -3.83 2.53 -8.27
C PHE A 45 -4.89 1.97 -7.31
N GLY A 46 -5.74 2.81 -6.72
CA GLY A 46 -6.76 2.42 -5.74
C GLY A 46 -6.21 2.24 -4.32
N ILE A 47 -5.02 2.77 -4.03
CA ILE A 47 -4.40 2.68 -2.71
C ILE A 47 -4.77 3.93 -1.91
N ASN A 48 -5.53 3.73 -0.82
CA ASN A 48 -6.07 4.82 -0.01
C ASN A 48 -5.29 5.05 1.29
N THR A 49 -4.47 4.09 1.71
CA THR A 49 -3.70 4.12 2.95
C THR A 49 -2.26 3.68 2.73
N THR A 50 -1.34 4.23 3.51
CA THR A 50 0.09 3.90 3.48
C THR A 50 0.74 4.12 4.84
N TYR A 51 1.97 3.63 5.03
CA TYR A 51 2.75 3.85 6.24
C TYR A 51 3.81 4.93 6.01
N ILE A 52 3.85 5.94 6.87
CA ILE A 52 4.93 6.94 6.90
C ILE A 52 5.90 6.68 8.06
N GLU A 53 7.13 7.14 7.89
CA GLU A 53 8.08 7.22 8.99
C GLU A 53 7.57 8.20 10.05
N ASP A 54 7.81 7.84 11.31
CA ASP A 54 7.43 8.61 12.49
C ASP A 54 8.64 8.63 13.41
N GLU A 55 8.72 9.61 14.31
CA GLU A 55 9.89 9.85 15.18
C GLU A 55 10.16 8.67 16.13
N ASN A 56 9.17 7.80 16.33
CA ASN A 56 9.31 6.54 17.05
C ASN A 56 10.06 5.49 16.22
N ASN A 57 11.39 5.54 16.28
CA ASN A 57 12.31 4.62 15.60
C ASN A 57 12.53 3.27 16.32
N ASP A 58 12.10 3.13 17.58
CA ASP A 58 12.39 1.92 18.38
C ASP A 58 11.46 0.72 18.09
N LEU A 59 10.43 0.89 17.25
CA LEU A 59 9.48 -0.17 16.94
C LEU A 59 9.39 -0.40 15.43
N THR A 60 10.08 -1.45 14.96
CA THR A 60 9.89 -1.99 13.62
C THR A 60 8.61 -2.84 13.61
N VAL A 61 7.62 -2.45 12.82
CA VAL A 61 6.46 -3.31 12.57
C VAL A 61 6.95 -4.50 11.75
N GLU A 62 7.00 -5.66 12.39
CA GLU A 62 7.31 -6.91 11.73
C GLU A 62 6.10 -7.34 10.90
N HIS A 63 6.30 -7.58 9.60
CA HIS A 63 5.24 -8.10 8.76
C HIS A 63 5.07 -9.60 9.04
N ILE A 64 3.94 -9.99 9.65
CA ILE A 64 3.60 -11.40 9.97
C ILE A 64 3.50 -12.28 8.72
N LEU A 65 3.29 -11.67 7.54
CA LEU A 65 3.17 -12.37 6.27
C LEU A 65 4.21 -11.87 5.28
N ASP A 66 4.93 -12.81 4.70
CA ASP A 66 5.81 -12.54 3.57
C ASP A 66 5.03 -11.91 2.42
N MET A 67 5.65 -10.94 1.76
CA MET A 67 5.04 -10.20 0.66
C MET A 67 4.48 -11.08 -0.47
N PRO A 68 5.16 -12.16 -0.91
CA PRO A 68 4.60 -13.08 -1.91
C PRO A 68 3.29 -13.73 -1.46
N ILE A 69 3.19 -14.13 -0.18
CA ILE A 69 1.98 -14.73 0.39
C ILE A 69 0.85 -13.69 0.39
N LYS A 70 1.15 -12.46 0.81
CA LYS A 70 0.19 -11.36 0.84
C LYS A 70 -0.38 -11.05 -0.54
N LEU A 71 0.48 -10.98 -1.57
CA LEU A 71 0.07 -10.73 -2.95
C LEU A 71 -0.80 -11.85 -3.52
N LYS A 72 -0.41 -13.11 -3.27
CA LYS A 72 -1.22 -14.28 -3.64
C LYS A 72 -2.62 -14.22 -3.03
N ASN A 73 -2.71 -13.91 -1.74
CA ASN A 73 -3.98 -13.82 -1.02
C ASN A 73 -4.86 -12.68 -1.55
N ILE A 74 -4.28 -11.53 -1.90
CA ILE A 74 -5.02 -10.41 -2.53
C ILE A 74 -5.62 -10.85 -3.87
N GLY A 75 -4.87 -11.58 -4.69
CA GLY A 75 -5.37 -12.13 -5.96
C GLY A 75 -6.58 -13.05 -5.76
N ILE A 76 -6.46 -14.01 -4.84
CA ILE A 76 -7.56 -14.94 -4.50
C ILE A 76 -8.80 -14.18 -4.02
N LEU A 77 -8.62 -13.17 -3.15
CA LEU A 77 -9.73 -12.39 -2.62
C LEU A 77 -10.46 -11.62 -3.72
N LYS A 78 -9.71 -11.07 -4.68
CA LYS A 78 -10.26 -10.38 -5.86
C LYS A 78 -11.08 -11.35 -6.72
N ASP A 79 -10.58 -12.56 -6.96
CA ASP A 79 -11.30 -13.58 -7.73
C ASP A 79 -12.60 -14.04 -7.05
N VAL A 80 -12.57 -14.20 -5.72
CA VAL A 80 -13.77 -14.52 -4.93
C VAL A 80 -14.80 -13.39 -5.04
N PHE A 81 -14.37 -12.14 -4.90
CA PHE A 81 -15.26 -10.99 -4.98
C PHE A 81 -15.91 -10.85 -6.36
N GLU A 82 -15.13 -11.00 -7.45
CA GLU A 82 -15.66 -10.92 -8.81
C GLU A 82 -16.63 -12.07 -9.14
N ARG A 83 -16.43 -13.28 -8.60
CA ARG A 83 -17.40 -14.37 -8.72
C ARG A 83 -18.71 -14.05 -8.01
N ALA A 84 -18.64 -13.63 -6.74
CA ALA A 84 -19.82 -13.27 -5.95
C ALA A 84 -20.62 -12.10 -6.59
N LYS A 85 -19.93 -11.17 -7.24
CA LYS A 85 -20.57 -10.06 -7.98
C LYS A 85 -21.32 -10.54 -9.22
N LYS A 86 -20.83 -11.56 -9.92
CA LYS A 86 -21.46 -12.13 -11.12
C LYS A 86 -22.69 -12.97 -10.78
N GLU A 87 -22.69 -13.67 -9.65
CA GLU A 87 -23.83 -14.49 -9.19
C GLU A 87 -25.07 -13.67 -8.76
N LYS A 88 -24.93 -12.35 -8.59
CA LYS A 88 -26.05 -11.43 -8.29
C LYS A 88 -26.72 -10.83 -9.54
N LYS A 89 -26.33 -11.23 -10.76
CA LYS A 89 -26.98 -10.86 -12.02
C LYS A 89 -27.75 -12.05 -12.58
#